data_AF-A0A0U1LR83-F1
#
_entry.id   AF-A0A0U1LR83-F1
#
_cell.length_a   1.000
_cell.length_b   1.000
_cell.length_c   1.000
_cell.angle_alpha   90.00
_cell.angle_beta   90.00
_cell.angle_gamma   90.00
#
_symmetry.space_group_name_H-M   'P 1'
#
loop_
_entity.id
_entity.type
_entity.pdbx_description
1 polymer ?
#
loop_
_entity_poly.entity_id
_entity_poly.type
_entity_poly.pdbx_seq_one_letter_code
_entity_poly.pdbx_strand_id
1 'polypeptide(L)'
;MTGVREALDHARNSNDGPIDSQTAAILEAAIQELWNKIQAQPNSYVLTPDEFALFNYFRKRFGSSVVARQAVERFYVYSAPRAPQRQPTDTLNPILGSDLKQASTSDGVAGNAEDHPPPLKADCKMVYYFVSNVVNPSATIYVGKDKFESPFFVAIEKRMSALAQFHVDNLSSAHIYLRLREGETWDNIPKELLEDCAQLTKANSIEGNKKDNITVIYTPWANLKKDASMATGQVSFHNPKSVKKVFVSVRQNPIVNRLNKTRVEKFPDLQAEKEEIMKKQRRNERKSREEKKLAEKKERQEREQLKWQKEHAYDDMFNEENLQQSSNQDRDADFLDDFM
;
A
#
# COMPACT_ATOMS: atom_id res chain seq x y z
N MET A 1 30.15 25.62 -20.55
CA MET A 1 28.98 24.97 -19.93
C MET A 1 27.86 25.93 -19.54
N THR A 2 28.08 27.26 -19.47
CA THR A 2 27.01 28.25 -19.17
C THR A 2 25.86 28.23 -20.18
N GLY A 3 26.16 28.14 -21.48
CA GLY A 3 25.13 28.11 -22.52
C GLY A 3 24.21 26.88 -22.53
N VAL A 4 24.66 25.72 -21.99
CA VAL A 4 23.84 24.49 -21.94
C VAL A 4 22.78 24.58 -20.85
N ARG A 5 23.14 25.18 -19.70
CA ARG A 5 22.21 25.37 -18.59
C ARG A 5 21.13 26.41 -18.94
N GLU A 6 21.54 27.52 -19.55
CA GLU A 6 20.61 28.55 -20.07
C GLU A 6 19.68 27.98 -21.15
N ALA A 7 20.20 27.20 -22.09
CA ALA A 7 19.41 26.51 -23.10
C ALA A 7 18.41 25.51 -22.50
N LEU A 8 18.81 24.80 -21.44
CA LEU A 8 17.96 23.83 -20.75
C LEU A 8 16.84 24.51 -19.95
N ASP A 9 17.13 25.63 -19.31
CA ASP A 9 16.15 26.43 -18.58
C ASP A 9 15.15 27.09 -19.54
N HIS A 10 15.62 27.58 -20.70
CA HIS A 10 14.76 28.10 -21.76
C HIS A 10 13.85 27.01 -22.35
N ALA A 11 14.37 25.80 -22.59
CA ALA A 11 13.59 24.66 -23.06
C ALA A 11 12.56 24.14 -22.04
N ARG A 12 12.81 24.35 -20.73
CA ARG A 12 11.87 23.98 -19.66
C ARG A 12 10.77 25.02 -19.43
N ASN A 13 11.09 26.30 -19.64
CA ASN A 13 10.15 27.42 -19.43
C ASN A 13 9.31 27.75 -20.67
N SER A 14 9.68 27.22 -21.84
CA SER A 14 8.88 27.33 -23.06
C SER A 14 7.68 26.38 -22.96
N ASN A 15 6.53 26.89 -22.52
CA ASN A 15 5.26 26.16 -22.51
C ASN A 15 4.88 25.72 -23.94
N ASP A 16 5.00 24.42 -24.25
CA ASP A 16 4.42 23.70 -25.40
C ASP A 16 4.56 24.31 -26.82
N GLY A 17 5.48 25.26 -27.01
CA GLY A 17 5.85 25.80 -28.32
C GLY A 17 7.07 25.10 -28.93
N PRO A 18 7.28 25.19 -30.26
CA PRO A 18 8.50 24.67 -30.88
C PRO A 18 9.72 25.39 -30.29
N ILE A 19 10.63 24.60 -29.74
CA ILE A 19 11.91 25.09 -29.20
C ILE A 19 12.66 25.78 -30.34
N ASP A 20 13.22 26.96 -30.05
CA ASP A 20 14.05 27.69 -31.01
C ASP A 20 15.16 26.78 -31.57
N SER A 21 15.33 26.82 -32.89
CA SER A 21 16.22 25.91 -33.65
C SER A 21 17.65 25.95 -33.14
N GLN A 22 18.12 27.13 -32.73
CA GLN A 22 19.45 27.33 -32.16
C GLN A 22 19.60 26.68 -30.78
N THR A 23 18.57 26.79 -29.93
CA THR A 23 18.55 26.17 -28.59
C THR A 23 18.54 24.64 -28.71
N ALA A 24 17.75 24.09 -29.64
CA ALA A 24 17.70 22.65 -29.90
C ALA A 24 19.05 22.11 -30.39
N ALA A 25 19.74 22.84 -31.29
CA ALA A 25 21.05 22.45 -31.81
C ALA A 25 22.12 22.39 -30.71
N ILE A 26 22.11 23.35 -29.77
CA ILE A 26 23.03 23.38 -28.63
C ILE A 26 22.79 22.17 -27.70
N LEU A 27 21.52 21.86 -27.42
CA LEU A 27 21.15 20.72 -26.57
C LEU A 27 21.50 19.37 -27.23
N GLU A 28 21.28 19.23 -28.55
CA GLU A 28 21.68 18.04 -29.33
C GLU A 28 23.20 17.83 -29.34
N ALA A 29 23.98 18.88 -29.59
CA ALA A 29 25.44 18.79 -29.56
C ALA A 29 25.94 18.37 -28.16
N ALA A 30 25.37 18.95 -27.11
CA ALA A 30 25.75 18.66 -25.74
C ALA A 30 25.40 17.23 -25.30
N ILE A 31 24.21 16.71 -25.67
CA ILE A 31 23.84 15.33 -25.32
C ILE A 31 24.68 14.31 -26.10
N GLN A 32 25.06 14.61 -27.34
CA GLN A 32 25.94 13.74 -28.12
C GLN A 32 27.35 13.67 -27.53
N GLU A 33 27.91 14.81 -27.11
CA GLU A 33 29.21 14.85 -26.43
C GLU A 33 29.17 14.10 -25.10
N LEU A 34 28.10 14.30 -24.31
CA LEU A 34 27.90 13.60 -23.05
C LEU A 34 27.77 12.09 -23.26
N TRP A 35 27.04 11.67 -24.29
CA TRP A 35 26.88 10.26 -24.63
C TRP A 35 28.20 9.61 -25.02
N ASN A 36 29.05 10.30 -25.81
CA ASN A 36 30.38 9.83 -26.15
C ASN A 36 31.27 9.64 -24.91
N LYS A 37 31.19 10.55 -23.91
CA LYS A 37 31.92 10.42 -22.63
C LYS A 37 31.45 9.21 -21.83
N ILE A 38 30.13 9.00 -21.76
CA ILE A 38 29.53 7.84 -21.08
C ILE A 38 29.95 6.52 -21.77
N GLN A 39 29.98 6.50 -23.11
CA GLN A 39 30.41 5.31 -23.87
C GLN A 39 31.91 5.03 -23.76
N ALA A 40 32.75 6.08 -23.68
CA ALA A 40 34.18 5.92 -23.46
C ALA A 40 34.50 5.34 -22.07
N GLN A 41 33.62 5.59 -21.09
CA GLN A 41 33.80 5.18 -19.70
C GLN A 41 32.49 4.62 -19.10
N PRO A 42 32.04 3.43 -19.56
CA PRO A 42 30.72 2.91 -19.24
C PRO A 42 30.53 2.57 -17.75
N ASN A 43 31.62 2.25 -17.05
CA ASN A 43 31.59 1.79 -15.66
C ASN A 43 32.12 2.83 -14.65
N SER A 44 32.86 3.85 -15.09
CA SER A 44 33.55 4.78 -14.20
C SER A 44 33.06 6.23 -14.26
N TYR A 45 32.34 6.62 -15.32
CA TYR A 45 31.90 8.01 -15.48
C TYR A 45 30.79 8.38 -14.48
N VAL A 46 30.97 9.50 -13.78
CA VAL A 46 29.99 10.09 -12.85
C VAL A 46 29.52 11.42 -13.44
N LEU A 47 28.20 11.55 -13.60
CA LEU A 47 27.57 12.76 -14.14
C LEU A 47 27.71 13.92 -13.14
N THR A 48 27.91 15.14 -13.65
CA THR A 48 27.71 16.35 -12.85
C THR A 48 26.20 16.67 -12.73
N PRO A 49 25.78 17.50 -11.76
CA PRO A 49 24.36 17.88 -11.63
C PRO A 49 23.76 18.51 -12.90
N ASP A 50 24.56 19.31 -13.63
CA ASP A 50 24.13 19.96 -14.87
C ASP A 50 24.02 18.96 -16.04
N GLU A 51 24.98 18.03 -16.16
CA GLU A 51 24.92 16.94 -17.14
C GLU A 51 23.78 15.96 -16.85
N PHE A 52 23.51 15.70 -15.58
CA PHE A 52 22.36 14.89 -15.17
C PHE A 52 21.05 15.55 -15.57
N ALA A 53 20.93 16.87 -15.42
CA ALA A 53 19.75 17.62 -15.82
C ALA A 53 19.50 17.55 -17.34
N LEU A 54 20.57 17.64 -18.14
CA LEU A 54 20.53 17.46 -19.60
C LEU A 54 20.16 16.02 -19.98
N PHE A 55 20.79 15.03 -19.35
CA PHE A 55 20.52 13.61 -19.60
C PHE A 55 19.07 13.22 -19.26
N ASN A 56 18.54 13.76 -18.17
CA ASN A 56 17.17 13.51 -17.74
C ASN A 56 16.13 14.14 -18.69
N TYR A 57 16.46 15.26 -19.35
CA TYR A 57 15.62 15.86 -20.37
C TYR A 57 15.45 14.94 -21.59
N PHE A 58 16.54 14.29 -22.04
CA PHE A 58 16.52 13.33 -23.15
C PHE A 58 16.26 11.89 -22.74
N ARG A 59 15.76 11.62 -21.53
CA ARG A 59 15.59 10.27 -20.98
C ARG A 59 14.77 9.32 -21.87
N LYS A 60 13.77 9.84 -22.59
CA LYS A 60 12.95 9.04 -23.54
C LYS A 60 13.79 8.39 -24.65
N ARG A 61 14.89 9.04 -25.08
CA ARG A 61 15.78 8.55 -26.15
C ARG A 61 16.69 7.41 -25.71
N PHE A 62 17.04 7.35 -24.42
CA PHE A 62 18.02 6.41 -23.88
C PHE A 62 17.42 5.28 -23.01
N GLY A 63 16.08 5.16 -22.96
CA GLY A 63 15.37 4.29 -22.00
C GLY A 63 15.68 2.78 -22.06
N SER A 64 16.23 2.29 -23.17
CA SER A 64 16.61 0.89 -23.38
C SER A 64 18.08 0.58 -23.08
N SER A 65 18.95 1.59 -22.89
CA SER A 65 20.38 1.34 -22.70
C SER A 65 20.73 1.02 -21.26
N VAL A 66 21.47 -0.06 -21.04
CA VAL A 66 21.99 -0.46 -19.73
C VAL A 66 23.02 0.55 -19.21
N VAL A 67 23.86 1.07 -20.10
CA VAL A 67 24.91 2.06 -19.76
C VAL A 67 24.30 3.36 -19.24
N ALA A 68 23.17 3.79 -19.82
CA ALA A 68 22.40 4.95 -19.37
C ALA A 68 21.88 4.78 -17.93
N ARG A 69 21.39 3.59 -17.59
CA ARG A 69 20.88 3.28 -16.24
C ARG A 69 22.00 3.28 -15.21
N GLN A 70 23.12 2.63 -15.53
CA GLN A 70 24.29 2.59 -14.65
C GLN A 70 24.89 3.97 -14.41
N ALA A 71 24.91 4.85 -15.42
CA ALA A 71 25.38 6.23 -15.26
C ALA A 71 24.48 7.06 -14.30
N VAL A 72 23.17 6.88 -14.38
CA VAL A 72 22.19 7.53 -13.48
C VAL A 72 22.32 6.99 -12.04
N GLU A 73 22.47 5.68 -11.88
CA GLU A 73 22.65 5.05 -10.57
C GLU A 73 23.90 5.58 -9.87
N ARG A 74 25.02 5.67 -10.59
CA ARG A 74 26.28 6.23 -10.07
C ARG A 74 26.14 7.68 -9.61
N PHE A 75 25.37 8.50 -10.33
CA PHE A 75 25.10 9.88 -9.91
C PHE A 75 24.43 9.93 -8.53
N TYR A 76 23.41 9.09 -8.29
CA TYR A 76 22.73 9.04 -6.99
C TYR A 76 23.62 8.50 -5.87
N VAL A 77 24.46 7.50 -6.16
CA VAL A 77 25.43 6.96 -5.18
C VAL A 77 26.45 8.02 -4.77
N TYR A 78 26.91 8.86 -5.71
CA TYR A 78 27.92 9.89 -5.43
C TYR A 78 27.35 11.20 -4.88
N SER A 79 26.07 11.49 -5.15
CA SER A 79 25.38 12.69 -4.66
C SER A 79 24.66 12.50 -3.32
N ALA A 80 24.50 11.25 -2.85
CA ALA A 80 24.01 10.96 -1.51
C ALA A 80 25.02 11.46 -0.45
N PRO A 81 24.59 12.20 0.58
CA PRO A 81 25.48 12.61 1.66
C PRO A 81 26.03 11.37 2.36
N ARG A 82 27.33 11.11 2.23
CA ARG A 82 28.02 10.08 3.02
C ARG A 82 27.81 10.40 4.50
N ALA A 83 27.18 9.48 5.22
CA ALA A 83 27.14 9.54 6.67
C ALA A 83 28.58 9.66 7.21
N PRO A 84 28.84 10.48 8.25
CA PRO A 84 30.17 10.59 8.81
C PRO A 84 30.63 9.22 9.29
N GLN A 85 31.69 8.70 8.67
CA GLN A 85 32.38 7.49 9.10
C GLN A 85 32.88 7.73 10.53
N ARG A 86 32.30 7.04 11.51
CA ARG A 86 32.84 7.04 12.88
C ARG A 86 34.23 6.41 12.82
N GLN A 87 35.25 7.15 13.25
CA GLN A 87 36.57 6.56 13.43
C GLN A 87 36.52 5.58 14.61
N PRO A 88 37.05 4.34 14.44
CA PRO A 88 37.15 3.41 15.56
C PRO A 88 38.26 3.91 16.49
N THR A 89 37.89 4.35 17.69
CA THR A 89 38.86 4.66 18.75
C THR A 89 39.34 3.35 19.38
N ASP A 90 40.65 3.16 19.32
CA ASP A 90 41.42 2.19 20.09
C ASP A 90 41.09 2.25 21.59
N THR A 91 40.79 1.12 22.21
CA THR A 91 41.55 0.54 23.35
C THR A 91 40.81 -0.63 24.04
N LEU A 92 41.62 -1.59 24.51
CA LEU A 92 41.38 -2.68 25.48
C LEU A 92 41.04 -4.09 24.95
N ASN A 93 42.07 -4.74 24.39
CA ASN A 93 42.76 -5.98 24.84
C ASN A 93 42.00 -7.23 25.39
N PRO A 94 42.63 -8.42 25.28
CA PRO A 94 41.98 -9.64 24.79
C PRO A 94 41.84 -10.75 25.85
N ILE A 95 40.91 -11.69 25.63
CA ILE A 95 40.91 -13.00 26.29
C ILE A 95 40.64 -14.12 25.28
N LEU A 96 41.71 -14.85 24.97
CA LEU A 96 41.88 -16.30 24.83
C LEU A 96 40.75 -17.19 24.25
N GLY A 97 41.11 -17.99 23.24
CA GLY A 97 40.44 -19.24 22.86
C GLY A 97 40.25 -19.39 21.35
N SER A 98 41.29 -19.66 20.57
CA SER A 98 41.59 -21.01 20.02
C SER A 98 40.41 -21.69 19.32
N ASP A 99 40.38 -21.64 17.98
CA ASP A 99 40.62 -22.85 17.16
C ASP A 99 40.57 -22.55 15.66
N LEU A 100 41.72 -22.72 15.02
CA LEU A 100 41.86 -22.91 13.58
C LEU A 100 41.37 -24.32 13.23
N LYS A 101 40.50 -24.43 12.21
CA LYS A 101 40.62 -25.51 11.22
C LYS A 101 40.40 -24.97 9.81
N GLN A 102 41.46 -25.09 9.02
CA GLN A 102 41.47 -25.03 7.56
C GLN A 102 40.66 -26.19 6.99
N ALA A 103 39.96 -25.94 5.88
CA ALA A 103 39.77 -26.94 4.82
C ALA A 103 39.52 -26.21 3.49
N SER A 104 40.52 -26.31 2.63
CA SER A 104 40.44 -26.07 1.19
C SER A 104 39.72 -27.22 0.51
N THR A 105 38.74 -26.93 -0.34
CA THR A 105 38.51 -27.73 -1.55
C THR A 105 37.78 -26.91 -2.61
N SER A 106 38.41 -26.86 -3.78
CA SER A 106 37.80 -26.60 -5.07
C SER A 106 36.61 -27.52 -5.31
N ASP A 107 35.54 -27.02 -5.91
CA ASP A 107 34.91 -27.64 -7.09
C ASP A 107 33.84 -26.72 -7.65
N GLY A 108 33.93 -26.46 -8.96
CA GLY A 108 32.94 -25.71 -9.70
C GLY A 108 31.76 -26.59 -10.07
N VAL A 109 30.54 -26.09 -9.88
CA VAL A 109 29.33 -26.58 -10.55
C VAL A 109 28.42 -25.39 -10.87
N ALA A 110 27.97 -25.40 -12.12
CA ALA A 110 27.06 -24.44 -12.73
C ALA A 110 25.65 -24.47 -12.11
N GLY A 111 24.95 -23.34 -12.20
CA GLY A 111 23.49 -23.27 -12.18
C GLY A 111 22.88 -22.86 -10.85
N ASN A 112 22.46 -21.60 -10.74
CA ASN A 112 21.05 -21.25 -10.80
C ASN A 112 20.91 -19.72 -10.79
N ALA A 113 20.17 -19.21 -11.76
CA ALA A 113 19.78 -17.81 -11.82
C ALA A 113 18.92 -17.50 -10.58
N GLU A 114 19.49 -16.76 -9.64
CA GLU A 114 18.70 -16.07 -8.64
C GLU A 114 17.86 -15.03 -9.36
N ASP A 115 16.56 -15.30 -9.39
CA ASP A 115 15.49 -14.45 -9.87
C ASP A 115 15.41 -13.23 -8.94
N HIS A 116 16.35 -12.29 -9.13
CA HIS A 116 16.31 -11.00 -8.45
C HIS A 116 15.12 -10.22 -9.02
N PRO A 117 14.10 -9.90 -8.20
CA PRO A 117 12.98 -9.10 -8.69
C PRO A 117 13.52 -7.75 -9.19
N PRO A 118 12.98 -7.22 -10.30
CA PRO A 118 13.45 -5.97 -10.88
C PRO A 118 13.35 -4.84 -9.84
N PRO A 119 14.30 -3.90 -9.78
CA PRO A 119 14.20 -2.77 -8.86
C PRO A 119 12.94 -1.97 -9.21
N LEU A 120 11.95 -2.07 -8.33
CA LEU A 120 10.70 -1.35 -8.39
C LEU A 120 11.02 0.14 -8.46
N LYS A 121 10.39 0.84 -9.42
CA LYS A 121 10.46 2.29 -9.56
C LYS A 121 10.18 2.94 -8.21
N ALA A 122 11.21 3.51 -7.60
CA ALA A 122 11.11 4.33 -6.40
C ALA A 122 10.46 5.67 -6.75
N ASP A 123 9.16 5.66 -7.02
CA ASP A 123 8.33 6.86 -6.90
C ASP A 123 8.11 7.06 -5.39
N CYS A 124 9.13 7.62 -4.72
CA CYS A 124 9.10 8.00 -3.31
C CYS A 124 7.84 8.84 -3.02
N LYS A 125 6.87 8.27 -2.30
CA LYS A 125 5.74 9.03 -1.75
C LYS A 125 5.71 8.76 -0.26
N MET A 126 6.45 9.60 0.47
CA MET A 126 6.63 9.51 1.91
C MET A 126 5.32 9.81 2.63
N VAL A 127 4.89 8.92 3.51
CA VAL A 127 3.67 9.09 4.30
C VAL A 127 4.02 9.02 5.78
N TYR A 128 3.50 9.99 6.53
CA TYR A 128 3.65 10.03 7.97
C TYR A 128 2.47 9.30 8.63
N TYR A 129 2.81 8.31 9.45
CA TYR A 129 1.87 7.59 10.29
C TYR A 129 1.94 8.15 11.70
N PHE A 130 0.80 8.51 12.27
CA PHE A 130 0.68 8.94 13.67
C PHE A 130 -0.27 8.01 14.40
N VAL A 131 -0.01 7.80 15.68
CA VAL A 131 -0.87 6.98 16.55
C VAL A 131 -1.33 7.86 17.71
N SER A 132 -2.63 8.14 17.79
CA SER A 132 -3.18 8.83 18.95
C SER A 132 -3.57 7.82 20.02
N ASN A 133 -2.94 7.94 21.19
CA ASN A 133 -3.18 7.11 22.38
C ASN A 133 -4.25 7.70 23.31
N VAL A 134 -4.95 8.75 22.88
CA VAL A 134 -5.97 9.44 23.69
C VAL A 134 -7.24 8.60 23.80
N VAL A 135 -7.55 7.85 22.75
CA VAL A 135 -8.67 6.92 22.71
C VAL A 135 -8.16 5.49 22.86
N ASN A 136 -8.99 4.63 23.46
CA ASN A 136 -8.76 3.20 23.53
C ASN A 136 -9.73 2.45 22.61
N PRO A 137 -9.27 1.51 21.78
CA PRO A 137 -7.88 1.31 21.30
C PRO A 137 -7.26 2.54 20.62
N SER A 138 -5.96 2.58 20.37
CA SER A 138 -5.31 3.76 19.75
C SER A 138 -5.80 4.01 18.31
N ALA A 139 -6.01 5.28 17.94
CA ALA A 139 -6.42 5.67 16.59
C ALA A 139 -5.21 5.89 15.68
N THR A 140 -5.33 5.49 14.41
CA THR A 140 -4.27 5.71 13.41
C THR A 140 -4.62 6.90 12.50
N ILE A 141 -3.67 7.81 12.36
CA ILE A 141 -3.79 9.02 11.55
C ILE A 141 -2.71 8.99 10.47
N TYR A 142 -3.06 9.38 9.24
CA TYR A 142 -2.16 9.46 8.09
C TYR A 142 -2.03 10.90 7.63
N VAL A 143 -0.81 11.32 7.28
CA VAL A 143 -0.54 12.65 6.74
C VAL A 143 0.37 12.53 5.54
N GLY A 144 -0.05 13.14 4.44
CA GLY A 144 0.77 13.23 3.24
C GLY A 144 1.82 14.33 3.35
N LYS A 145 3.01 14.07 2.82
CA LYS A 145 4.13 15.03 2.78
C LYS A 145 4.02 16.00 1.62
N ASP A 146 3.40 15.61 0.51
CA ASP A 146 3.37 16.41 -0.72
C ASP A 146 1.98 16.47 -1.41
N LYS A 147 1.75 17.54 -2.19
CA LYS A 147 0.50 17.84 -2.90
C LYS A 147 0.14 16.84 -4.01
N PHE A 148 1.09 16.00 -4.44
CA PHE A 148 0.95 15.04 -5.54
C PHE A 148 0.57 13.61 -5.11
N GLU A 149 0.06 13.44 -3.89
CA GLU A 149 -0.20 12.14 -3.27
C GLU A 149 -1.56 11.49 -3.62
N SER A 150 -2.23 11.99 -4.66
CA SER A 150 -3.50 11.42 -5.15
C SER A 150 -3.51 9.88 -5.30
N PRO A 151 -2.46 9.20 -5.82
CA PRO A 151 -2.52 7.74 -6.00
C PRO A 151 -2.26 6.91 -4.73
N PHE A 152 -1.57 7.47 -3.72
CA PHE A 152 -1.35 6.76 -2.44
C PHE A 152 -2.63 6.76 -1.60
N PHE A 153 -3.33 7.90 -1.54
CA PHE A 153 -4.61 7.99 -0.84
C PHE A 153 -5.73 7.19 -1.52
N VAL A 154 -5.75 7.12 -2.86
CA VAL A 154 -6.63 6.19 -3.60
C VAL A 154 -6.32 4.72 -3.25
N ALA A 155 -5.07 4.39 -2.90
CA ALA A 155 -4.72 3.05 -2.44
C ALA A 155 -5.18 2.78 -0.98
N ILE A 156 -5.14 3.79 -0.10
CA ILE A 156 -5.77 3.69 1.23
C ILE A 156 -7.29 3.59 1.10
N GLU A 157 -7.93 4.34 0.20
CA GLU A 157 -9.36 4.26 -0.11
C GLU A 157 -9.78 2.84 -0.53
N LYS A 158 -9.09 2.24 -1.52
CA LYS A 158 -9.39 0.85 -1.93
C LYS A 158 -9.24 -0.17 -0.79
N ARG A 159 -8.50 0.19 0.24
CA ARG A 159 -8.21 -0.66 1.40
C ARG A 159 -9.19 -0.43 2.55
N MET A 160 -9.78 0.76 2.70
CA MET A 160 -10.50 1.17 3.92
C MET A 160 -11.75 2.00 3.58
N SER A 161 -12.94 1.44 3.80
CA SER A 161 -14.24 2.06 3.48
C SER A 161 -14.63 3.23 4.40
N ALA A 162 -13.89 3.47 5.50
CA ALA A 162 -14.23 4.47 6.50
C ALA A 162 -13.01 5.35 6.85
N LEU A 163 -12.77 6.38 6.02
CA LEU A 163 -11.77 7.41 6.27
C LEU A 163 -12.43 8.78 6.37
N ALA A 164 -12.05 9.55 7.37
CA ALA A 164 -12.39 10.96 7.47
C ALA A 164 -11.18 11.82 7.11
N GLN A 165 -11.34 12.72 6.14
CA GLN A 165 -10.32 13.70 5.76
C GLN A 165 -10.56 15.01 6.51
N PHE A 166 -9.49 15.59 7.04
CA PHE A 166 -9.44 16.90 7.68
C PHE A 166 -8.66 17.88 6.82
N HIS A 167 -9.16 19.11 6.71
CA HIS A 167 -8.43 20.23 6.13
C HIS A 167 -8.91 21.56 6.74
N VAL A 168 -8.11 22.61 6.56
CA VAL A 168 -8.48 23.95 7.02
C VAL A 168 -9.37 24.64 5.99
N ASP A 169 -10.45 25.28 6.45
CA ASP A 169 -11.36 26.02 5.57
C ASP A 169 -10.63 27.19 4.90
N ASN A 170 -10.74 27.31 3.57
CA ASN A 170 -10.16 28.38 2.75
C ASN A 170 -8.64 28.61 2.87
N LEU A 171 -7.87 27.67 3.43
CA LEU A 171 -6.41 27.81 3.57
C LEU A 171 -5.67 26.58 3.04
N SER A 172 -4.46 26.82 2.50
CA SER A 172 -3.54 25.75 2.11
C SER A 172 -3.07 24.99 3.36
N SER A 173 -3.45 23.72 3.44
CA SER A 173 -3.15 22.83 4.56
C SER A 173 -2.85 21.42 4.08
N ALA A 174 -2.07 20.68 4.86
CA ALA A 174 -1.90 19.25 4.63
C ALA A 174 -3.24 18.53 4.86
N HIS A 175 -3.56 17.57 4.00
CA HIS A 175 -4.69 16.68 4.21
C HIS A 175 -4.32 15.60 5.22
N ILE A 176 -5.08 15.56 6.31
CA ILE A 176 -4.93 14.56 7.36
C ILE A 176 -6.08 13.58 7.27
N TYR A 177 -5.78 12.30 7.40
CA TYR A 177 -6.76 11.24 7.27
C TYR A 177 -6.81 10.44 8.55
N LEU A 178 -8.00 10.34 9.13
CA LEU A 178 -8.27 9.48 10.27
C LEU A 178 -8.81 8.14 9.79
N ARG A 179 -8.20 7.05 10.27
CA ARG A 179 -8.75 5.70 10.11
C ARG A 179 -9.84 5.46 11.13
N LEU A 180 -11.08 5.27 10.66
CA LEU A 180 -12.18 4.82 11.50
C LEU A 180 -12.11 3.29 11.67
N ARG A 181 -12.62 2.81 12.80
CA ARG A 181 -12.71 1.36 13.08
C ARG A 181 -13.95 0.77 12.41
N GLU A 182 -13.93 -0.55 12.25
CA GLU A 182 -15.11 -1.28 11.79
C GLU A 182 -16.24 -1.11 12.82
N GLY A 183 -17.34 -0.48 12.40
CA GLY A 183 -18.49 -0.15 13.25
C GLY A 183 -18.50 1.28 13.81
N GLU A 184 -17.42 2.04 13.68
CA GLU A 184 -17.38 3.46 14.07
C GLU A 184 -17.87 4.33 12.90
N THR A 185 -18.86 5.18 13.16
CA THR A 185 -19.37 6.10 12.15
C THR A 185 -18.57 7.41 12.18
N TRP A 186 -18.38 8.02 11.01
CA TRP A 186 -17.72 9.33 10.91
C TRP A 186 -18.46 10.44 11.66
N ASP A 187 -19.75 10.22 11.97
CA ASP A 187 -20.56 11.12 12.76
C ASP A 187 -20.24 11.09 14.25
N ASN A 188 -19.74 9.96 14.77
CA ASN A 188 -19.53 9.71 16.19
C ASN A 188 -18.04 9.54 16.52
N ILE A 189 -17.24 10.56 16.23
CA ILE A 189 -15.82 10.60 16.58
C ILE A 189 -15.68 11.27 17.96
N PRO A 190 -14.93 10.68 18.92
CA PRO A 190 -14.73 11.28 20.23
C PRO A 190 -14.04 12.65 20.11
N LYS A 191 -14.52 13.61 20.92
CA LYS A 191 -14.08 15.02 20.84
C LYS A 191 -12.57 15.18 21.02
N GLU A 192 -11.95 14.39 21.90
CA GLU A 192 -10.51 14.48 22.15
C GLU A 192 -9.68 14.09 20.92
N LEU A 193 -10.12 13.07 20.16
CA LEU A 193 -9.48 12.67 18.90
C LEU A 193 -9.70 13.72 17.81
N LEU A 194 -10.87 14.36 17.82
CA LEU A 194 -11.20 15.44 16.91
C LEU A 194 -10.30 16.67 17.14
N GLU A 195 -10.05 17.00 18.41
CA GLU A 195 -9.11 18.05 18.81
C GLU A 195 -7.68 17.71 18.40
N ASP A 196 -7.22 16.46 18.61
CA ASP A 196 -5.91 15.98 18.15
C ASP A 196 -5.72 16.16 16.65
N CYS A 197 -6.68 15.71 15.85
CA CYS A 197 -6.67 15.85 14.40
C CYS A 197 -6.67 17.33 13.99
N ALA A 198 -7.54 18.15 14.58
CA ALA A 198 -7.66 19.56 14.22
C ALA A 198 -6.40 20.36 14.57
N GLN A 199 -5.77 20.08 15.71
CA GLN A 199 -4.50 20.69 16.11
C GLN A 199 -3.36 20.28 15.18
N LEU A 200 -3.33 19.02 14.74
CA LEU A 200 -2.37 18.54 13.76
C LEU A 200 -2.57 19.22 12.39
N THR A 201 -3.81 19.43 11.95
CA THR A 201 -4.12 20.15 10.69
C THR A 201 -3.69 21.60 10.77
N LYS A 202 -3.95 22.27 11.89
CA LYS A 202 -3.52 23.65 12.11
C LYS A 202 -1.99 23.75 12.09
N ALA A 203 -1.29 22.84 12.76
CA ALA A 203 0.17 22.84 12.81
C ALA A 203 0.83 22.58 11.44
N ASN A 204 0.18 21.80 10.58
CA ASN A 204 0.65 21.48 9.22
C ASN A 204 0.04 22.38 8.13
N SER A 205 -0.54 23.53 8.51
CA SER A 205 -1.02 24.54 7.56
C SER A 205 -0.03 25.70 7.45
N ILE A 206 0.28 26.13 6.22
CA ILE A 206 1.24 27.20 5.94
C ILE A 206 0.78 28.52 6.56
N GLU A 207 -0.48 28.89 6.29
CA GLU A 207 -1.10 30.10 6.83
C GLU A 207 -1.82 29.83 8.16
N GLY A 208 -2.43 28.66 8.31
CA GLY A 208 -3.23 28.32 9.48
C GLY A 208 -2.40 28.18 10.76
N ASN A 209 -1.12 27.87 10.67
CA ASN A 209 -0.28 27.81 11.86
C ASN A 209 -0.09 29.18 12.54
N LYS A 210 -0.24 30.30 11.80
CA LYS A 210 -0.04 31.66 12.32
C LYS A 210 -1.32 32.37 12.72
N LYS A 211 -2.48 31.91 12.24
CA LYS A 211 -3.78 32.53 12.49
C LYS A 211 -4.46 31.88 13.70
N ASP A 212 -5.12 32.68 14.53
CA ASP A 212 -6.00 32.20 15.59
C ASP A 212 -7.44 32.03 15.06
N ASN A 213 -8.28 31.34 15.82
CA ASN A 213 -9.71 31.17 15.53
C ASN A 213 -9.98 30.56 14.15
N ILE A 214 -9.36 29.40 13.90
CA ILE A 214 -9.45 28.72 12.61
C ILE A 214 -10.54 27.67 12.67
N THR A 215 -11.24 27.52 11.55
CA THR A 215 -12.18 26.42 11.34
C THR A 215 -11.52 25.30 10.55
N VAL A 216 -11.45 24.12 11.15
CA VAL A 216 -11.03 22.89 10.48
C VAL A 216 -12.28 22.15 10.08
N ILE A 217 -12.34 21.68 8.84
CA ILE A 217 -13.49 20.92 8.35
C ILE A 217 -13.09 19.48 8.10
N TYR A 218 -14.02 18.58 8.40
CA TYR A 218 -13.84 17.16 8.20
C TYR A 218 -15.02 16.57 7.45
N THR A 219 -14.70 15.66 6.54
CA THR A 219 -15.66 15.00 5.67
C THR A 219 -15.22 13.56 5.43
N PRO A 220 -16.15 12.61 5.26
CA PRO A 220 -15.80 11.29 4.76
C PRO A 220 -15.16 11.40 3.37
N TRP A 221 -14.19 10.53 3.09
CA TRP A 221 -13.49 10.50 1.80
C TRP A 221 -14.44 10.32 0.61
N ALA A 222 -15.47 9.48 0.76
CA ALA A 222 -16.47 9.22 -0.28
C ALA A 222 -17.23 10.47 -0.77
N ASN A 223 -17.19 11.57 0.00
CA ASN A 223 -17.85 12.83 -0.34
C ASN A 223 -16.92 13.81 -1.09
N LEU A 224 -15.63 13.50 -1.22
CA LEU A 224 -14.70 14.33 -2.00
C LEU A 224 -14.94 14.16 -3.48
N LYS A 225 -15.07 15.28 -4.18
CA LYS A 225 -15.12 15.35 -5.63
C LYS A 225 -13.85 16.02 -6.15
N LYS A 226 -13.13 15.31 -7.02
CA LYS A 226 -11.99 15.86 -7.75
C LYS A 226 -12.30 15.85 -9.24
N ASP A 227 -12.44 17.04 -9.83
CA ASP A 227 -12.58 17.19 -11.28
C ASP A 227 -11.19 17.38 -11.92
N ALA A 228 -10.97 16.86 -13.12
CA ALA A 228 -9.67 16.89 -13.80
C ALA A 228 -9.19 18.32 -14.15
N SER A 229 -10.12 19.27 -14.23
CA SER A 229 -9.85 20.69 -14.45
C SER A 229 -9.44 21.45 -13.17
N MET A 230 -9.58 20.84 -11.99
CA MET A 230 -9.25 21.50 -10.71
C MET A 230 -7.74 21.53 -10.48
N ALA A 231 -7.27 22.66 -9.94
CA ALA A 231 -5.86 22.83 -9.61
C ALA A 231 -5.39 21.77 -8.60
N THR A 232 -4.09 21.43 -8.63
CA THR A 232 -3.54 20.41 -7.74
C THR A 232 -3.70 20.82 -6.28
N GLY A 233 -4.48 20.05 -5.51
CA GLY A 233 -4.81 20.33 -4.10
C GLY A 233 -6.19 20.96 -3.89
N GLN A 234 -6.87 21.38 -4.95
CA GLN A 234 -8.26 21.81 -4.88
C GLN A 234 -9.18 20.58 -4.87
N VAL A 235 -10.05 20.53 -3.86
CA VAL A 235 -11.09 19.50 -3.73
C VAL A 235 -12.44 20.19 -3.60
N SER A 236 -13.45 19.63 -4.25
CA SER A 236 -14.85 20.03 -4.10
C SER A 236 -15.61 18.94 -3.33
N PHE A 237 -16.84 19.21 -2.94
CA PHE A 237 -17.68 18.26 -2.20
C PHE A 237 -18.89 17.86 -3.05
N HIS A 238 -19.25 16.57 -3.02
CA HIS A 238 -20.50 16.11 -3.61
C HIS A 238 -21.70 16.66 -2.84
N ASN A 239 -21.69 16.50 -1.53
CA ASN A 239 -22.72 16.98 -0.62
C ASN A 239 -22.12 17.93 0.42
N PRO A 240 -22.55 19.20 0.49
CA PRO A 240 -22.07 20.13 1.50
C PRO A 240 -22.61 19.81 2.91
N LYS A 241 -23.70 19.05 3.02
CA LYS A 241 -24.30 18.65 4.31
C LYS A 241 -23.49 17.61 5.09
N SER A 242 -22.66 16.82 4.40
CA SER A 242 -21.77 15.83 5.02
C SER A 242 -20.39 16.41 5.36
N VAL A 243 -20.28 17.74 5.40
CA VAL A 243 -19.09 18.44 5.87
C VAL A 243 -19.39 18.98 7.27
N LYS A 244 -18.60 18.55 8.25
CA LYS A 244 -18.68 19.05 9.62
C LYS A 244 -17.50 19.96 9.91
N LYS A 245 -17.71 20.90 10.83
CA LYS A 245 -16.74 21.94 11.17
C LYS A 245 -16.36 21.86 12.65
N VAL A 246 -15.08 22.09 12.92
CA VAL A 246 -14.47 22.11 14.25
C VAL A 246 -13.77 23.43 14.42
N PHE A 247 -14.11 24.15 15.48
CA PHE A 247 -13.50 25.43 15.78
C PHE A 247 -12.28 25.23 16.68
N VAL A 248 -11.13 25.78 16.26
CA VAL A 248 -9.88 25.76 17.02
C VAL A 248 -9.43 27.19 17.27
N SER A 249 -9.55 27.64 18.52
CA SER A 249 -9.12 28.97 18.95
C SER A 249 -7.60 29.12 18.83
N VAL A 250 -6.85 28.37 19.63
CA VAL A 250 -5.39 28.49 19.76
C VAL A 250 -4.71 27.16 19.48
N ARG A 251 -3.47 27.23 18.98
CA ARG A 251 -2.62 26.05 18.81
C ARG A 251 -2.18 25.49 20.16
N GLN A 252 -2.43 24.21 20.39
CA GLN A 252 -1.96 23.51 21.58
C GLN A 252 -0.68 22.72 21.28
N ASN A 253 0.47 23.30 21.63
CA ASN A 253 1.78 22.67 21.46
C ASN A 253 1.94 21.32 22.18
N PRO A 254 1.37 21.08 23.37
CA PRO A 254 1.48 19.77 24.04
C PRO A 254 0.92 18.61 23.21
N ILE A 255 -0.23 18.83 22.56
CA ILE A 255 -0.89 17.83 21.72
C ILE A 255 -0.04 17.50 20.50
N VAL A 256 0.41 18.54 19.78
CA VAL A 256 1.24 18.38 18.58
C VAL A 256 2.55 17.68 18.92
N ASN A 257 3.18 18.03 20.04
CA ASN A 257 4.44 17.41 20.46
C ASN A 257 4.24 15.93 20.86
N ARG A 258 3.13 15.59 21.51
CA ARG A 258 2.77 14.19 21.80
C ARG A 258 2.60 13.38 20.51
N LEU A 259 1.85 13.91 19.54
CA LEU A 259 1.61 13.23 18.27
C LEU A 259 2.91 13.06 17.48
N ASN A 260 3.75 14.08 17.42
CA ASN A 260 5.05 14.01 16.73
C ASN A 260 5.99 12.94 17.30
N LYS A 261 5.89 12.58 18.59
CA LYS A 261 6.65 11.46 19.17
C LYS A 261 6.23 10.09 18.61
N THR A 262 4.97 9.97 18.18
CA THR A 262 4.42 8.74 17.58
C THR A 262 4.57 8.69 16.06
N ARG A 263 5.23 9.70 15.47
CA ARG A 263 5.40 9.81 14.03
C ARG A 263 6.32 8.71 13.53
N VAL A 264 5.77 7.83 12.71
CA VAL A 264 6.54 6.80 12.00
C VAL A 264 6.53 7.14 10.51
N GLU A 265 7.72 7.28 9.95
CA GLU A 265 7.93 7.44 8.52
C GLU A 265 7.99 6.04 7.91
N LYS A 266 7.06 5.73 7.01
CA LYS A 266 7.12 4.49 6.24
C LYS A 266 7.06 4.83 4.75
N PHE A 267 7.72 3.98 3.97
CA PHE A 267 7.59 3.92 2.52
C PHE A 267 6.77 2.67 2.22
N PRO A 268 5.43 2.79 2.11
CA PRO A 268 4.61 1.62 1.88
C PRO A 268 4.76 1.24 0.41
N ASP A 269 5.36 0.07 0.16
CA ASP A 269 5.35 -0.51 -1.18
C ASP A 269 3.93 -0.97 -1.50
N LEU A 270 3.21 -0.11 -2.22
CA LEU A 270 1.81 -0.28 -2.56
C LEU A 270 1.56 -1.49 -3.47
N GLN A 271 2.59 -2.02 -4.15
CA GLN A 271 2.41 -3.12 -5.09
C GLN A 271 2.44 -4.47 -4.39
N ALA A 272 3.47 -4.74 -3.58
CA ALA A 272 3.58 -5.99 -2.83
C ALA A 272 2.38 -6.22 -1.89
N GLU A 273 1.93 -5.17 -1.20
CA GLU A 273 0.83 -5.29 -0.23
C GLU A 273 -0.54 -5.51 -0.90
N LYS A 274 -0.77 -4.93 -2.09
CA LYS A 274 -1.98 -5.18 -2.88
C LYS A 274 -2.08 -6.65 -3.31
N GLU A 275 -0.95 -7.23 -3.68
CA GLU A 275 -0.90 -8.64 -4.07
C GLU A 275 -1.20 -9.56 -2.88
N GLU A 276 -0.67 -9.26 -1.70
CA GLU A 276 -0.98 -10.02 -0.48
C GLU A 276 -2.45 -9.95 -0.07
N ILE A 277 -3.04 -8.75 -0.11
CA ILE A 277 -4.46 -8.56 0.21
C ILE A 277 -5.33 -9.31 -0.80
N MET A 278 -5.04 -9.19 -2.10
CA MET A 278 -5.76 -9.90 -3.15
C MET A 278 -5.63 -11.43 -2.98
N LYS A 279 -4.45 -11.91 -2.62
CA LYS A 279 -4.19 -13.33 -2.33
C LYS A 279 -4.97 -13.80 -1.10
N LYS A 280 -5.08 -12.98 -0.07
CA LYS A 280 -5.87 -13.28 1.14
C LYS A 280 -7.38 -13.28 0.86
N GLN A 281 -7.87 -12.32 0.09
CA GLN A 281 -9.27 -12.28 -0.35
C GLN A 281 -9.63 -13.52 -1.18
N ARG A 282 -8.80 -13.86 -2.18
CA ARG A 282 -8.97 -15.10 -2.97
C ARG A 282 -8.94 -16.35 -2.09
N ARG A 283 -8.09 -16.39 -1.06
CA ARG A 283 -8.02 -17.51 -0.11
C ARG A 283 -9.29 -17.62 0.73
N ASN A 284 -9.80 -16.51 1.25
CA ASN A 284 -11.04 -16.50 2.03
C ASN A 284 -12.26 -16.88 1.18
N GLU A 285 -12.33 -16.37 -0.06
CA GLU A 285 -13.38 -16.72 -1.00
C GLU A 285 -13.34 -18.21 -1.38
N ARG A 286 -12.14 -18.75 -1.62
CA ARG A 286 -11.95 -20.18 -1.86
C ARG A 286 -12.39 -21.02 -0.67
N LYS A 287 -11.99 -20.66 0.56
CA LYS A 287 -12.41 -21.33 1.79
C LYS A 287 -13.93 -21.29 1.98
N SER A 288 -14.55 -20.12 1.82
CA SER A 288 -16.00 -19.97 1.91
C SER A 288 -16.74 -20.81 0.86
N ARG A 289 -16.19 -20.91 -0.36
CA ARG A 289 -16.76 -21.75 -1.42
C ARG A 289 -16.59 -23.25 -1.14
N GLU A 290 -15.45 -23.67 -0.59
CA GLU A 290 -15.20 -25.05 -0.17
C GLU A 290 -16.10 -25.45 1.01
N GLU A 291 -16.27 -24.57 2.00
CA GLU A 291 -17.18 -24.78 3.14
C GLU A 291 -18.65 -24.90 2.69
N LYS A 292 -19.11 -24.04 1.78
CA LYS A 292 -20.46 -24.13 1.19
C LYS A 292 -20.66 -25.44 0.43
N LYS A 293 -19.68 -25.86 -0.38
CA LYS A 293 -19.73 -27.14 -1.12
C LYS A 293 -19.75 -28.35 -0.18
N LEU A 294 -18.96 -28.31 0.89
CA LEU A 294 -18.91 -29.39 1.87
C LEU A 294 -20.23 -29.49 2.65
N ALA A 295 -20.80 -28.35 3.05
CA ALA A 295 -22.11 -28.30 3.70
C ALA A 295 -23.22 -28.87 2.79
N GLU A 296 -23.27 -28.44 1.52
CA GLU A 296 -24.25 -28.95 0.55
C GLU A 296 -24.07 -30.46 0.29
N LYS A 297 -22.83 -30.95 0.23
CA LYS A 297 -22.56 -32.38 0.06
C LYS A 297 -23.01 -33.20 1.28
N LYS A 298 -22.77 -32.72 2.50
CA LYS A 298 -23.24 -33.37 3.73
C LYS A 298 -24.76 -33.40 3.80
N GLU A 299 -25.42 -32.28 3.51
CA GLU A 299 -26.88 -32.20 3.49
C GLU A 299 -27.48 -33.15 2.43
N ARG A 300 -26.84 -33.25 1.26
CA ARG A 300 -27.22 -34.21 0.22
C ARG A 300 -27.07 -35.66 0.69
N GLN A 301 -25.94 -36.01 1.30
CA GLN A 301 -25.69 -37.36 1.84
C GLN A 301 -26.68 -37.72 2.95
N GLU A 302 -27.00 -36.80 3.85
CA GLU A 302 -27.99 -37.01 4.91
C GLU A 302 -29.39 -37.23 4.33
N ARG A 303 -29.80 -36.45 3.31
CA ARG A 303 -31.08 -36.64 2.61
C ARG A 303 -31.13 -37.97 1.86
N GLU A 304 -30.05 -38.34 1.18
CA GLU A 304 -29.94 -39.62 0.47
C GLU A 304 -29.98 -40.80 1.44
N GLN A 305 -29.28 -40.73 2.58
CA GLN A 305 -29.34 -41.77 3.61
C GLN A 305 -30.72 -41.89 4.25
N LEU A 306 -31.38 -40.77 4.54
CA LEU A 306 -32.73 -40.78 5.09
C LEU A 306 -33.75 -41.33 4.08
N LYS A 307 -33.58 -41.02 2.79
CA LYS A 307 -34.39 -41.58 1.71
C LYS A 307 -34.14 -43.08 1.56
N TRP A 308 -32.88 -43.51 1.57
CA TRP A 308 -32.48 -44.92 1.51
C TRP A 308 -33.05 -45.70 2.70
N GLN A 309 -32.94 -45.18 3.93
CA GLN A 309 -33.52 -45.81 5.12
C GLN A 309 -35.03 -45.96 5.02
N LYS A 310 -35.75 -44.95 4.51
CA LYS A 310 -37.19 -45.04 4.28
C LYS A 310 -37.54 -46.07 3.21
N GLU A 311 -36.85 -46.05 2.07
CA GLU A 311 -37.10 -46.98 0.96
C GLU A 311 -36.76 -48.44 1.34
N HIS A 312 -35.64 -48.67 2.05
CA HIS A 312 -35.24 -50.00 2.51
C HIS A 312 -36.09 -50.49 3.69
N ALA A 313 -36.71 -49.60 4.47
CA ALA A 313 -37.70 -49.98 5.47
C ALA A 313 -39.02 -50.47 4.83
N TYR A 314 -39.37 -50.01 3.62
CA TYR A 314 -40.51 -50.55 2.87
C TYR A 314 -40.14 -51.85 2.14
N ASP A 315 -38.91 -52.00 1.66
CA ASP A 315 -38.44 -53.22 0.98
C ASP A 315 -38.46 -54.44 1.92
N ASP A 316 -38.02 -54.28 3.17
CA ASP A 316 -38.04 -55.34 4.20
C ASP A 316 -39.48 -55.68 4.69
N MET A 317 -40.42 -54.73 4.61
CA MET A 317 -41.85 -54.96 4.93
C MET A 317 -42.63 -55.66 3.80
N PHE A 318 -42.19 -55.53 2.54
CA PHE A 318 -42.87 -56.11 1.37
C PHE A 318 -42.13 -57.32 0.79
N ASN A 319 -41.10 -57.82 1.47
CA ASN A 319 -40.46 -59.09 1.11
C ASN A 319 -41.50 -60.23 1.19
N GLU A 320 -41.57 -61.05 0.14
CA GLU A 320 -42.56 -62.12 -0.04
C GLU A 320 -42.53 -63.13 1.12
N GLU A 321 -41.36 -63.33 1.72
CA GLU A 321 -41.13 -64.19 2.89
C GLU A 321 -41.74 -63.61 4.18
N ASN A 322 -41.62 -62.29 4.42
CA ASN A 322 -42.25 -61.62 5.58
C ASN A 322 -43.77 -61.49 5.39
N LEU A 323 -44.23 -61.27 4.15
CA LEU A 323 -45.65 -61.24 3.82
C LEU A 323 -46.30 -62.62 4.01
N GLN A 324 -45.61 -63.70 3.61
CA GLN A 324 -46.02 -65.08 3.85
C GLN A 324 -46.04 -65.45 5.34
N GLN A 325 -45.05 -65.01 6.13
CA GLN A 325 -45.04 -65.22 7.59
C GLN A 325 -46.18 -64.49 8.33
N SER A 326 -46.66 -63.36 7.80
CA SER A 326 -47.80 -62.62 8.35
C SER A 326 -49.17 -63.07 7.84
N SER A 327 -49.21 -63.92 6.81
CA SER A 327 -50.43 -64.45 6.20
C SER A 327 -50.88 -65.75 6.87
N ASN A 328 -52.16 -65.82 7.29
CA ASN A 328 -52.74 -67.03 7.88
C ASN A 328 -53.21 -68.06 6.84
N GLN A 329 -52.88 -67.87 5.56
CA GLN A 329 -53.49 -68.60 4.45
C GLN A 329 -52.81 -69.94 4.15
N ASP A 330 -51.52 -70.08 4.48
CA ASP A 330 -50.69 -71.28 4.25
C ASP A 330 -50.17 -71.90 5.57
N ARG A 331 -50.91 -71.74 6.67
CA ARG A 331 -50.51 -72.32 7.97
C ARG A 331 -50.88 -73.80 8.04
N ASP A 332 -49.90 -74.63 8.39
CA ASP A 332 -50.07 -76.07 8.60
C ASP A 332 -51.17 -76.37 9.64
N ALA A 333 -51.90 -77.47 9.41
CA ALA A 333 -53.04 -77.90 10.22
C ALA A 333 -52.68 -78.26 11.68
N ASP A 334 -51.40 -78.31 12.02
CA ASP A 334 -50.87 -78.57 13.37
C ASP A 334 -50.87 -77.33 14.29
N PHE A 335 -51.36 -76.18 13.84
CA PHE A 335 -51.46 -75.00 14.72
C PHE A 335 -52.37 -75.19 15.96
N LEU A 336 -53.25 -76.20 15.96
CA LEU A 336 -54.09 -76.49 17.13
C LEU A 336 -53.38 -77.30 18.24
N ASP A 337 -52.17 -77.81 18.02
CA ASP A 337 -51.50 -78.71 18.98
C ASP A 337 -50.74 -77.98 20.10
N ASP A 338 -50.51 -76.67 19.97
CA ASP A 338 -49.79 -75.83 20.97
C ASP A 338 -50.75 -75.08 21.93
N PHE A 339 -52.04 -75.46 21.96
CA PHE A 339 -53.07 -74.92 22.87
C PHE A 339 -53.87 -76.04 23.57
N MET A 340 -53.19 -77.05 24.10
CA MET A 340 -53.75 -78.00 25.08
C MET A 340 -52.86 -78.18 26.30
#